data_AF-A0A2V8QX17-F1
#
_entry.id   AF-A0A2V8QX17-F1
#
_cell.length_a   1.000
_cell.length_b   1.000
_cell.length_c   1.000
_cell.angle_alpha   90.00
_cell.angle_beta   90.00
_cell.angle_gamma   90.00
#
_symmetry.space_group_name_H-M   'P 1'
#
loop_
_entity.id
_entity.type
_entity.pdbx_description
1 polymer ?
#
loop_
_entity_poly.entity_id
_entity_poly.type
_entity_poly.pdbx_seq_one_letter_code
_entity_poly.pdbx_strand_id
1 'polypeptide(L)'
;MVKRTPHGQGRREEGERPTAEAARDKASAREIYRDVESGYYVFVGSRGRTHVFTEDGEHHTSFRTTQANRERRVDEGKWERVSRDELPDGLK
;
A
#
# COMPACT_ATOMS: atom_id res chain seq x y z
N MET A 1 17.17 42.24 16.00
CA MET A 1 16.15 41.39 16.62
C MET A 1 15.57 40.46 15.55
N VAL A 2 16.12 39.26 15.38
CA VAL A 2 15.65 38.28 14.38
C VAL A 2 14.92 37.17 15.13
N LYS A 3 13.59 37.17 15.04
CA LYS A 3 12.73 36.07 15.49
C LYS A 3 12.84 34.96 14.45
N ARG A 4 13.66 33.94 14.71
CA ARG A 4 13.64 32.67 13.96
C ARG A 4 12.65 31.73 14.65
N THR A 5 11.56 31.42 13.96
CA THR A 5 10.60 30.37 14.31
C THR A 5 11.28 29.00 14.22
N PRO A 6 11.15 28.11 15.22
CA PRO A 6 11.63 26.73 15.11
C PRO A 6 10.61 25.88 14.32
N HIS A 7 10.53 26.09 13.01
CA HIS A 7 9.90 25.15 12.09
C HIS A 7 11.00 24.30 11.46
N GLY A 8 11.33 23.18 12.08
CA GLY A 8 12.36 22.29 11.53
C GLY A 8 12.92 21.24 12.48
N GLN A 9 12.30 21.04 13.64
CA GLN A 9 12.75 20.06 14.62
C GLN A 9 11.75 18.90 14.64
N GLY A 10 11.93 17.98 13.68
CA GLY A 10 11.11 16.78 13.55
C GLY A 10 11.45 15.91 12.34
N ARG A 11 12.64 16.03 11.76
CA ARG A 11 13.12 15.17 10.67
C ARG A 11 14.50 14.63 10.97
N ARG A 12 14.66 13.87 12.06
CA ARG A 12 15.90 13.12 12.34
C ARG A 12 15.64 11.81 13.08
N GLU A 13 14.57 11.12 12.68
CA GLU A 13 14.34 9.70 13.04
C GLU A 13 13.94 8.88 11.80
N GLU A 14 13.89 9.52 10.63
CA GLU A 14 13.40 8.95 9.36
C GLU A 14 14.54 8.23 8.61
N GLY A 15 15.26 7.37 9.33
CA GLY A 15 16.10 6.31 8.75
C GLY A 15 15.35 4.99 8.66
N GLU A 16 14.18 4.88 9.30
CA GLU A 16 13.42 3.65 9.42
C GLU A 16 12.17 3.68 8.54
N ARG A 17 12.43 3.64 7.23
CA ARG A 17 11.61 3.16 6.12
C ARG A 17 10.19 3.74 5.94
N PRO A 18 9.72 3.95 4.70
CA PRO A 18 8.32 4.31 4.35
C PRO A 18 7.24 3.29 4.78
N THR A 19 7.55 2.37 5.69
CA THR A 19 6.71 1.28 6.22
C THR A 19 5.59 1.79 7.11
N ALA A 20 5.79 2.86 7.91
CA ALA A 20 4.75 3.33 8.83
C ALA A 20 3.53 3.92 8.10
N GLU A 21 3.75 4.70 7.04
CA GLU A 21 2.66 5.19 6.19
C GLU A 21 2.02 4.06 5.38
N ALA A 22 2.82 3.14 4.84
CA ALA A 22 2.32 1.98 4.09
C ALA A 22 1.48 1.03 4.97
N ALA A 23 1.87 0.81 6.22
CA ALA A 23 1.11 0.00 7.18
C ALA A 23 -0.23 0.66 7.56
N ARG A 24 -0.24 1.99 7.69
CA ARG A 24 -1.47 2.75 7.95
C ARG A 24 -2.41 2.74 6.75
N ASP A 25 -1.86 2.82 5.54
CA ASP A 25 -2.62 2.74 4.28
C ASP A 25 -3.15 1.31 4.06
N LYS A 26 -2.36 0.27 4.40
CA LYS A 26 -2.79 -1.14 4.44
C LYS A 26 -4.00 -1.35 5.36
N ALA A 27 -3.99 -0.75 6.55
CA ALA A 27 -5.12 -0.82 7.48
C ALA A 27 -6.37 -0.06 6.98
N SER A 28 -6.18 0.97 6.14
CA SER A 28 -7.28 1.74 5.51
C SER A 28 -7.60 1.28 4.08
N ALA A 29 -7.00 0.18 3.62
CA ALA A 29 -7.26 -0.37 2.31
C ALA A 29 -8.70 -0.89 2.24
N ARG A 30 -9.47 -0.40 1.28
CA ARG A 30 -10.87 -0.81 1.10
C ARG A 30 -11.01 -2.00 0.16
N GLU A 31 -10.05 -2.14 -0.75
CA GLU A 31 -10.04 -3.20 -1.75
C GLU A 31 -8.66 -3.84 -1.74
N ILE A 32 -8.61 -5.17 -1.72
CA ILE A 32 -7.37 -5.93 -1.72
C ILE A 32 -7.45 -6.90 -2.90
N TYR A 33 -6.37 -6.97 -3.65
CA TYR A 33 -6.22 -7.85 -4.80
C TYR A 33 -4.94 -8.65 -4.68
N ARG A 34 -4.89 -9.81 -5.32
CA ARG A 34 -3.70 -10.62 -5.47
C ARG A 34 -3.38 -10.72 -6.95
N ASP A 35 -2.15 -10.36 -7.31
CA ASP A 35 -1.61 -10.56 -8.65
C ASP A 35 -1.32 -12.05 -8.83
N VAL A 36 -2.03 -12.72 -9.73
CA VAL A 36 -1.95 -14.17 -9.90
C VAL A 36 -0.67 -14.58 -10.64
N GLU A 37 -0.12 -13.67 -11.46
CA GLU A 37 1.14 -13.92 -12.19
C GLU A 37 2.36 -13.84 -11.28
N SER A 38 2.43 -12.82 -10.42
CA SER A 38 3.60 -12.56 -9.58
C SER A 38 3.46 -12.99 -8.13
N GLY A 39 2.23 -13.28 -7.68
CA GLY A 39 1.93 -13.61 -6.28
C GLY A 39 1.87 -12.40 -5.33
N TYR A 40 2.03 -11.17 -5.83
CA TYR A 40 2.02 -9.96 -5.02
C TYR A 40 0.61 -9.57 -4.57
N TYR A 41 0.52 -8.90 -3.41
CA TYR A 41 -0.72 -8.41 -2.85
C TYR A 41 -0.85 -6.91 -3.04
N VAL A 42 -1.95 -6.49 -3.62
CA VAL A 42 -2.23 -5.12 -4.03
C VAL A 42 -3.34 -4.55 -3.15
N PHE A 43 -2.98 -3.59 -2.32
CA PHE A 43 -3.89 -2.91 -1.39
C PHE A 43 -4.25 -1.55 -1.96
N VAL A 44 -5.55 -1.30 -2.11
CA VAL A 44 -6.03 -0.02 -2.60
C VAL A 44 -6.59 0.79 -1.43
N GLY A 45 -5.87 1.87 -1.12
CA GLY A 45 -6.24 2.87 -0.14
C GLY A 45 -7.27 3.87 -0.65
N SER A 46 -7.74 4.70 0.28
CA SER A 46 -8.65 5.80 0.00
C SER A 46 -7.98 6.84 -0.89
N ARG A 47 -8.61 7.22 -2.01
CA ARG A 47 -8.10 8.07 -3.12
C ARG A 47 -7.36 7.34 -4.25
N GLY A 48 -7.45 6.01 -4.32
CA GLY A 48 -6.89 5.24 -5.44
C GLY A 48 -5.36 5.15 -5.43
N ARG A 49 -4.74 5.48 -4.29
CA ARG A 49 -3.36 5.09 -4.01
C ARG A 49 -3.34 3.59 -3.77
N THR A 50 -2.42 2.91 -4.43
CA THR A 50 -2.33 1.46 -4.47
C THR A 50 -0.93 1.06 -4.02
N HIS A 51 -0.85 0.17 -3.04
CA HIS A 51 0.37 -0.33 -2.46
C HIS A 51 0.49 -1.81 -2.77
N VAL A 52 1.66 -2.23 -3.22
CA VAL A 52 1.99 -3.61 -3.54
C VAL A 52 2.91 -4.13 -2.45
N PHE A 53 2.53 -5.23 -1.85
CA PHE A 53 3.28 -5.93 -0.85
C PHE A 53 3.57 -7.36 -1.29
N THR A 54 4.67 -7.91 -0.79
CA THR A 54 4.99 -9.33 -0.88
C THR A 54 4.18 -10.13 0.13
N GLU A 55 4.17 -11.46 -0.01
CA GLU A 55 3.53 -12.37 0.96
C GLU A 55 4.11 -12.23 2.38
N ASP A 56 5.40 -11.90 2.49
CA ASP A 56 6.09 -11.61 3.76
C ASP A 56 5.71 -10.27 4.39
N GLY A 57 4.87 -9.46 3.73
CA GLY A 57 4.49 -8.14 4.20
C GLY A 57 5.48 -7.03 3.88
N GLU A 58 6.47 -7.29 3.01
CA GLU A 58 7.41 -6.27 2.56
C GLU A 58 6.78 -5.38 1.48
N HIS A 59 6.88 -4.07 1.64
CA HIS A 59 6.38 -3.13 0.65
C HIS A 59 7.27 -3.13 -0.59
N HIS A 60 6.76 -3.67 -1.69
CA HIS A 60 7.48 -3.75 -2.95
C HIS A 60 7.44 -2.42 -3.70
N THR A 61 6.23 -1.89 -3.94
CA THR A 61 6.07 -0.63 -4.68
C THR A 61 4.70 -0.01 -4.43
N SER A 62 4.55 1.27 -4.75
CA SER A 62 3.27 1.97 -4.67
C SER A 62 3.02 2.78 -5.93
N PHE A 63 1.80 2.68 -6.47
CA PHE A 63 1.39 3.40 -7.66
C PHE A 63 -0.05 3.90 -7.52
N ARG A 64 -0.51 4.71 -8.48
CA ARG A 64 -1.91 5.10 -8.57
C ARG A 64 -2.54 4.36 -9.74
N THR A 65 -3.69 3.76 -9.51
CA THR A 65 -4.47 3.13 -10.58
C THR A 65 -5.94 3.52 -10.46
N THR A 66 -6.61 3.62 -11.61
CA THR A 66 -8.04 3.91 -11.69
C THR A 66 -8.85 2.64 -11.48
N GLN A 67 -10.08 2.78 -10.97
CA GLN A 67 -10.96 1.63 -10.72
C GLN A 67 -11.16 0.79 -11.99
N ALA A 68 -11.42 1.42 -13.13
CA ALA A 68 -11.58 0.74 -14.41
C ALA A 68 -10.38 -0.12 -14.82
N ASN A 69 -9.15 0.29 -14.50
CA ASN A 69 -7.96 -0.51 -14.83
C ASN A 69 -7.83 -1.74 -13.93
N ARG A 70 -8.20 -1.60 -12.65
CA ARG A 70 -8.23 -2.71 -11.68
C ARG A 70 -9.30 -3.72 -12.08
N GLU A 71 -10.51 -3.25 -12.40
CA GLU A 71 -11.60 -4.10 -12.85
C GLU A 71 -11.24 -4.85 -14.13
N ARG A 72 -10.60 -4.18 -15.10
CA ARG A 72 -10.05 -4.88 -16.27
C ARG A 72 -9.07 -5.98 -15.92
N ARG A 73 -8.13 -5.73 -14.99
CA ARG A 73 -7.16 -6.77 -14.58
C ARG A 73 -7.83 -7.94 -13.87
N VAL A 74 -8.91 -7.69 -13.14
CA VAL A 74 -9.71 -8.75 -12.53
C VAL A 74 -10.48 -9.54 -13.58
N ASP A 75 -11.10 -8.85 -14.53
CA ASP A 75 -11.83 -9.46 -15.65
C ASP A 75 -10.91 -10.29 -16.57
N GLU A 76 -9.69 -9.80 -16.82
CA GLU A 76 -8.63 -10.52 -17.54
C GLU A 76 -8.06 -11.71 -16.74
N GLY A 77 -8.47 -11.91 -15.49
CA GLY A 77 -7.95 -12.99 -14.62
C GLY A 77 -6.51 -12.78 -14.15
N LYS A 78 -5.95 -11.58 -14.31
CA LYS A 78 -4.61 -11.23 -13.83
C LYS A 78 -4.59 -10.94 -12.33
N TRP A 79 -5.68 -10.33 -11.84
CA TRP A 79 -5.85 -9.97 -10.43
C TRP A 79 -7.04 -10.70 -9.83
N GLU A 80 -6.87 -11.25 -8.64
CA GLU A 80 -7.94 -11.89 -7.88
C GLU A 80 -8.34 -10.99 -6.71
N ARG A 81 -9.64 -10.80 -6.48
CA ARG A 81 -10.10 -10.07 -5.28
C ARG A 81 -9.93 -10.98 -4.07
N VAL A 82 -9.12 -10.54 -3.12
CA VAL A 82 -8.88 -11.27 -1.87
C VAL A 82 -9.48 -10.50 -0.71
N SER A 83 -10.05 -11.23 0.24
CA SER A 83 -10.51 -10.63 1.50
C SER A 83 -9.37 -10.55 2.51
N ARG A 84 -9.49 -9.65 3.48
CA ARG A 84 -8.47 -9.49 4.54
C ARG A 84 -8.27 -10.76 5.38
N ASP A 85 -9.28 -11.62 5.45
CA ASP A 85 -9.24 -12.92 6.15
C ASP A 85 -8.35 -13.94 5.42
N GLU A 86 -8.27 -13.84 4.09
CA GLU A 86 -7.48 -14.74 3.22
C GLU A 86 -6.03 -14.27 3.04
N LEU A 87 -5.65 -13.18 3.70
CA LEU A 87 -4.27 -12.71 3.67
C LEU A 87 -3.37 -13.65 4.48
N PRO A 88 -2.14 -13.90 4.01
CA PRO A 88 -1.14 -14.60 4.80
C PRO A 88 -0.83 -13.82 6.09
N ASP A 89 -0.34 -14.48 7.14
CA ASP A 89 -0.12 -13.85 8.44
C ASP A 89 0.86 -12.67 8.42
N GLY A 90 1.81 -12.65 7.47
CA GLY A 90 2.68 -11.48 7.23
C GLY A 90 1.93 -10.25 6.70
N LEU A 91 0.74 -10.45 6.14
CA LEU A 91 -0.13 -9.43 5.57
C LEU A 91 -1.42 -9.16 6.37
N LYS A 92 -1.68 -9.86 7.47
CA LYS A 92 -2.82 -9.50 8.35
C LYS A 92 -2.64 -8.13 9.03
#